data_AF-A0A3D1DLU3-F1
#
_entry.id   AF-A0A3D1DLU3-F1
#
_cell.length_a   1.000
_cell.length_b   1.000
_cell.length_c   1.000
_cell.angle_alpha   90.00
_cell.angle_beta   90.00
_cell.angle_gamma   90.00
#
_symmetry.space_group_name_H-M   'P 1'
#
loop_
_entity.id
_entity.type
_entity.pdbx_description
1 polymer ?
#
loop_
_entity_poly.entity_id
_entity_poly.type
_entity_poly.pdbx_seq_one_letter_code
_entity_poly.pdbx_strand_id
1 'polypeptide(L)'
;LNPGGDKTGFEVMHDQLPESYFDIIGSSAAEFSLLYLGAIVLANLTGIVVQPHFIATGGGSAKTEYDARVGLVVGNFLKRFCTLGWVLTALIAATLYADVPALVKEPDLTWGYASMQLLGPGFRGLMLACLLAALMSSVDAQMVVGAGLIVRNLYVPFLRPQASERECLWLGRLTGVIVVAGSCFFALTFYDMLEQLELTFWFPLVFAA
;
A
#
# COMPACT_ATOMS: atom_id res chain seq x y z
N LEU A 1 4.38 29.18 12.46
CA LEU A 1 5.66 28.52 12.10
C LEU A 1 6.70 29.48 11.51
N ASN A 2 6.33 30.47 10.69
CA ASN A 2 7.26 31.51 10.22
C ASN A 2 6.57 32.90 10.18
N PRO A 3 6.46 33.61 11.32
CA PRO A 3 5.70 34.86 11.40
C PRO A 3 6.35 36.04 10.67
N GLY A 4 7.67 36.01 10.44
CA GLY A 4 8.42 37.04 9.71
C GLY A 4 8.57 36.77 8.20
N GLY A 5 8.39 35.53 7.76
CA GLY A 5 8.63 35.14 6.36
C GLY A 5 10.10 34.93 6.02
N ASP A 6 11.02 35.17 6.95
CA ASP A 6 12.47 35.22 6.70
C ASP A 6 13.10 33.83 6.48
N LYS A 7 12.45 32.77 6.98
CA LYS A 7 12.92 31.38 6.86
C LYS A 7 12.32 30.66 5.65
N THR A 8 13.12 29.87 4.97
CA THR A 8 12.68 28.93 3.94
C THR A 8 11.91 27.76 4.56
N GLY A 9 11.10 27.07 3.75
CA GLY A 9 10.29 25.93 4.24
C GLY A 9 11.14 24.82 4.84
N PHE A 10 12.29 24.49 4.24
CA PHE A 10 13.20 23.47 4.76
C PHE A 10 13.86 23.87 6.09
N GLU A 11 14.23 25.14 6.26
CA GLU A 11 14.77 25.63 7.53
C GLU A 11 13.74 25.49 8.65
N VAL A 12 12.48 25.79 8.38
CA VAL A 12 11.39 25.59 9.34
C VAL A 12 11.20 24.11 9.69
N MET A 13 11.38 23.19 8.73
CA MET A 13 11.31 21.75 9.01
C MET A 13 12.43 21.30 9.96
N HIS A 14 13.67 21.75 9.71
CA HIS A 14 14.81 21.43 10.57
C HIS A 14 14.70 22.05 11.97
N ASP A 15 14.03 23.19 12.12
CA ASP A 15 13.79 23.80 13.42
C ASP A 15 12.72 23.07 14.26
N GLN A 16 11.74 22.44 13.61
CA GLN A 16 10.58 21.83 14.27
C GLN A 16 10.74 20.32 14.48
N LEU A 17 11.44 19.64 13.59
CA LEU A 17 11.59 18.19 13.62
C LEU A 17 12.98 17.78 14.14
N PRO A 18 13.07 16.68 14.91
CA PRO A 18 14.36 16.11 15.30
C PRO A 18 15.22 15.75 14.09
N GLU A 19 16.55 15.87 14.20
CA GLU A 19 17.49 15.49 13.12
C GLU A 19 17.31 14.04 12.65
N SER A 20 16.79 13.16 13.51
CA SER A 20 16.49 11.76 13.19
C SER A 20 15.48 11.58 12.05
N TYR A 21 14.61 12.58 11.77
CA TYR A 21 13.66 12.55 10.64
C TYR A 21 14.35 12.76 9.29
N PHE A 22 15.55 13.34 9.28
CA PHE A 22 16.34 13.61 8.07
C PHE A 22 17.48 12.63 7.87
N ASP A 23 17.70 11.73 8.83
CA ASP A 23 18.68 10.66 8.71
C ASP A 23 18.12 9.52 7.86
N ILE A 24 18.69 9.38 6.66
CA ILE A 24 18.27 8.41 5.65
C ILE A 24 18.86 7.01 5.92
N ILE A 25 19.96 6.91 6.69
CA ILE A 25 20.79 5.70 6.75
C ILE A 25 20.57 4.90 8.05
N GLY A 26 19.79 5.42 8.99
CA GLY A 26 19.34 4.71 10.17
C GLY A 26 19.78 5.42 11.44
N SER A 27 18.87 6.25 11.96
CA SER A 27 19.00 6.87 13.28
C SER A 27 18.56 5.90 14.39
N SER A 28 18.84 6.23 15.65
CA SER A 28 18.35 5.48 16.83
C SER A 28 16.82 5.46 16.96
N ALA A 29 16.10 6.25 16.14
CA ALA A 29 14.65 6.28 16.06
C ALA A 29 14.09 5.43 14.91
N ALA A 30 14.95 4.81 14.07
CA ALA A 30 14.50 3.94 13.00
C ALA A 30 13.99 2.61 13.57
N GLU A 31 12.71 2.30 13.35
CA GLU A 31 12.10 1.02 13.72
C GLU A 31 12.74 -0.16 12.98
N PHE A 32 13.32 0.09 11.80
CA PHE A 32 13.96 -0.91 10.96
C PHE A 32 15.46 -0.66 10.83
N SER A 33 16.28 -1.68 11.13
CA SER A 33 17.72 -1.62 10.91
C SER A 33 18.06 -1.58 9.41
N LEU A 34 19.21 -0.99 9.05
CA LEU A 34 19.65 -0.91 7.65
C LEU A 34 19.77 -2.30 6.99
N LEU A 35 20.22 -3.31 7.74
CA LEU A 35 20.29 -4.69 7.26
C LEU A 35 18.89 -5.26 7.02
N TYR A 36 17.94 -4.97 7.90
CA TYR A 36 16.55 -5.39 7.73
C TYR A 36 15.89 -4.74 6.52
N LEU A 37 16.12 -3.43 6.29
CA LEU A 37 15.68 -2.74 5.08
C LEU A 37 16.28 -3.36 3.82
N GLY A 38 17.58 -3.66 3.83
CA GLY A 38 18.25 -4.36 2.73
C GLY A 38 17.63 -5.74 2.45
N ALA A 39 17.35 -6.51 3.50
CA ALA A 39 16.70 -7.81 3.39
C ALA A 39 15.26 -7.69 2.84
N ILE A 40 14.47 -6.74 3.32
CA ILE A 40 13.10 -6.47 2.82
C ILE A 40 13.14 -6.10 1.34
N VAL A 41 14.05 -5.23 0.93
CA VAL A 41 14.15 -4.80 -0.48
C VAL A 41 14.45 -6.00 -1.38
N LEU A 42 15.40 -6.85 -0.99
CA LEU A 42 15.72 -8.07 -1.73
C LEU A 42 14.53 -9.05 -1.77
N ALA A 43 13.89 -9.28 -0.62
CA ALA A 43 12.74 -10.16 -0.50
C ALA A 43 11.55 -9.68 -1.35
N ASN A 44 11.28 -8.37 -1.37
CA ASN A 44 10.21 -7.78 -2.18
C ASN A 44 10.54 -7.81 -3.68
N LEU A 45 11.80 -7.64 -4.07
CA LEU A 45 12.23 -7.78 -5.47
C LEU A 45 12.03 -9.21 -5.99
N THR A 46 12.26 -10.22 -5.15
CA THR A 46 11.96 -11.61 -5.50
C THR A 46 10.46 -11.91 -5.43
N GLY A 47 9.78 -11.42 -4.40
CA GLY A 47 8.38 -11.71 -4.13
C GLY A 47 7.44 -11.15 -5.18
N ILE A 48 7.74 -9.97 -5.75
CA ILE A 48 6.85 -9.30 -6.69
C ILE A 48 6.57 -10.12 -7.96
N VAL A 49 7.54 -10.93 -8.41
CA VAL A 49 7.40 -11.80 -9.59
C VAL A 49 6.47 -13.00 -9.31
N VAL A 50 6.40 -13.43 -8.04
CA VAL A 50 5.62 -14.59 -7.61
C VAL A 50 4.19 -14.19 -7.25
N GLN A 51 3.93 -12.91 -6.98
CA GLN A 51 2.60 -12.49 -6.54
C GLN A 51 1.56 -12.74 -7.64
N PRO A 52 0.47 -13.46 -7.34
CA PRO A 52 -0.46 -13.91 -8.38
C PRO A 52 -1.20 -12.76 -9.07
N HIS A 53 -1.29 -11.59 -8.45
CA HIS A 53 -1.87 -10.41 -9.09
C HIS A 53 -1.05 -9.89 -10.28
N PHE A 54 0.27 -10.13 -10.28
CA PHE A 54 1.16 -9.82 -11.40
C PHE A 54 0.85 -10.65 -12.64
N ILE A 55 0.13 -11.78 -12.54
CA ILE A 55 -0.28 -12.55 -13.71
C ILE A 55 -1.24 -11.72 -14.58
N ALA A 56 -2.19 -11.02 -13.95
CA ALA A 56 -3.13 -10.16 -14.66
C ALA A 56 -2.50 -8.81 -15.00
N THR A 57 -1.91 -8.11 -14.02
CA THR A 57 -1.42 -6.74 -14.18
C THR A 57 -0.03 -6.65 -14.81
N GLY A 58 0.76 -7.72 -14.77
CA GLY A 58 2.13 -7.79 -15.28
C GLY A 58 2.25 -8.28 -16.72
N GLY A 59 1.19 -8.11 -17.52
CA GLY A 59 1.23 -8.36 -18.96
C GLY A 59 0.29 -9.44 -19.46
N GLY A 60 -0.31 -10.25 -18.59
CA GLY A 60 -1.28 -11.28 -19.00
C GLY A 60 -2.54 -10.71 -19.66
N SER A 61 -2.89 -9.45 -19.38
CA SER A 61 -3.98 -8.73 -20.05
C SER A 61 -3.52 -7.78 -21.16
N ALA A 62 -2.23 -7.71 -21.47
CA ALA A 62 -1.71 -6.82 -22.50
C ALA A 62 -2.00 -7.37 -23.91
N LYS A 63 -2.16 -6.46 -24.88
CA LYS A 63 -2.42 -6.85 -26.28
C LYS A 63 -1.19 -7.47 -26.94
N THR A 64 -0.01 -6.98 -26.60
CA THR A 64 1.28 -7.47 -27.09
C THR A 64 2.28 -7.58 -25.96
N GLU A 65 3.31 -8.40 -26.16
CA GLU A 65 4.41 -8.52 -25.22
C GLU A 65 5.18 -7.19 -25.05
N TYR A 66 5.31 -6.42 -26.13
CA TYR A 66 5.96 -5.12 -26.08
C TYR A 66 5.17 -4.14 -25.20
N ASP A 67 3.85 -4.10 -25.34
CA ASP A 67 2.97 -3.26 -24.50
C ASP A 67 3.08 -3.66 -23.02
N ALA A 68 3.15 -4.97 -22.73
CA ALA A 68 3.36 -5.48 -21.38
C ALA A 68 4.67 -4.98 -20.77
N ARG A 69 5.78 -5.13 -21.51
CA ARG A 69 7.12 -4.72 -21.06
C ARG A 69 7.20 -3.22 -20.81
N VAL A 70 6.72 -2.41 -21.77
CA VAL A 70 6.75 -0.95 -21.64
C VAL A 70 5.85 -0.50 -20.49
N GLY A 71 4.62 -1.02 -20.40
CA GLY A 71 3.68 -0.67 -19.34
C GLY A 71 4.23 -1.00 -17.95
N LEU A 72 4.81 -2.19 -17.77
CA LEU A 72 5.42 -2.60 -16.51
C LEU A 72 6.60 -1.71 -16.10
N VAL A 73 7.54 -1.48 -17.02
CA VAL A 73 8.77 -0.73 -16.70
C VAL A 73 8.43 0.73 -16.40
N VAL A 74 7.65 1.37 -17.27
CA VAL A 74 7.25 2.78 -17.11
C VAL A 74 6.39 2.96 -15.86
N GLY A 75 5.42 2.07 -15.63
CA GLY A 75 4.55 2.14 -14.45
C GLY A 75 5.32 2.00 -13.14
N ASN A 76 6.24 1.04 -13.05
CA ASN A 76 7.08 0.87 -11.85
C ASN A 76 8.03 2.06 -11.66
N PHE A 77 8.59 2.62 -12.73
CA PHE A 77 9.45 3.79 -12.64
C PHE A 77 8.69 5.04 -12.21
N LEU A 78 7.50 5.27 -12.78
CA LEU A 78 6.64 6.40 -12.42
C LEU A 78 6.22 6.33 -10.94
N LYS A 79 5.91 5.13 -10.45
CA LYS A 79 5.56 4.91 -9.05
C LYS A 79 6.67 5.33 -8.08
N ARG A 80 7.94 5.26 -8.47
CA ARG A 80 9.07 5.74 -7.64
C ARG A 80 9.08 7.26 -7.47
N PHE A 81 8.65 8.02 -8.47
CA PHE A 81 8.49 9.47 -8.31
C PHE A 81 7.34 9.80 -7.37
N CYS A 82 6.23 9.04 -7.45
CA CYS A 82 5.13 9.21 -6.51
C CYS A 82 5.59 8.98 -5.06
N THR A 83 6.39 7.95 -4.78
CA THR A 83 6.87 7.68 -3.41
C THR A 83 7.72 8.82 -2.84
N LEU A 84 8.51 9.51 -3.67
CA LEU A 84 9.25 10.70 -3.22
C LEU A 84 8.29 11.84 -2.82
N GLY A 85 7.23 12.04 -3.59
CA GLY A 85 6.17 12.99 -3.25
C GLY A 85 5.49 12.67 -1.92
N TRP A 86 5.24 11.39 -1.65
CA TRP A 86 4.66 10.94 -0.39
C TRP A 86 5.57 11.24 0.80
N VAL A 87 6.87 10.97 0.70
CA VAL A 87 7.84 11.27 1.77
C VAL A 87 7.90 12.77 2.06
N LEU A 88 7.98 13.60 1.02
CA LEU A 88 7.99 15.07 1.20
C LEU A 88 6.70 15.57 1.84
N THR A 89 5.55 15.03 1.42
CA THR A 89 4.25 15.42 1.99
C THR A 89 4.13 14.98 3.45
N ALA A 90 4.67 13.81 3.80
CA ALA A 90 4.74 13.34 5.18
C ALA A 90 5.62 14.25 6.05
N LEU A 91 6.80 14.68 5.57
CA LEU A 91 7.66 15.63 6.28
C LEU A 91 6.99 17.00 6.49
N ILE A 92 6.27 17.50 5.47
CA ILE A 92 5.48 18.73 5.58
C ILE A 92 4.40 18.57 6.66
N ALA A 93 3.64 17.47 6.63
CA ALA A 93 2.59 17.23 7.62
C ALA A 93 3.15 17.07 9.04
N ALA A 94 4.26 16.34 9.19
CA ALA A 94 4.95 16.20 10.47
C ALA A 94 5.41 17.56 11.02
N THR A 95 5.92 18.44 10.16
CA THR A 95 6.32 19.81 10.54
C THR A 95 5.13 20.69 10.90
N LEU A 96 4.05 20.61 10.14
CA LEU A 96 2.84 21.42 10.36
C LEU A 96 2.11 21.06 11.66
N TYR A 97 2.24 19.82 12.10
CA TYR A 97 1.49 19.28 13.24
C TYR A 97 2.39 18.73 14.36
N ALA A 98 3.66 19.16 14.40
CA ALA A 98 4.62 18.75 15.42
C ALA A 98 4.17 19.09 16.86
N ASP A 99 3.33 20.11 16.99
CA ASP A 99 2.78 20.61 18.26
C ASP A 99 1.48 19.91 18.70
N VAL A 100 0.95 18.97 17.91
CA VAL A 100 -0.29 18.24 18.21
C VAL A 100 0.05 16.87 18.83
N PRO A 101 -0.06 16.69 20.17
CA PRO A 101 0.42 15.48 20.84
C PRO A 101 -0.29 14.19 20.38
N ALA A 102 -1.57 14.31 19.97
CA ALA A 102 -2.34 13.17 19.47
C ALA A 102 -1.75 12.60 18.17
N LEU A 103 -1.25 13.46 17.27
CA LEU A 103 -0.68 13.04 15.98
C LEU A 103 0.75 12.55 16.11
N VAL A 104 1.49 13.04 17.11
CA VAL A 104 2.81 12.49 17.46
C VAL A 104 2.68 11.07 18.02
N LYS A 105 1.63 10.81 18.80
CA LYS A 105 1.35 9.49 19.37
C LYS A 105 0.79 8.51 18.34
N GLU A 106 -0.10 8.96 17.47
CA GLU A 106 -0.75 8.14 16.44
C GLU A 106 -0.56 8.78 15.06
N PRO A 107 0.61 8.56 14.42
CA PRO A 107 0.96 9.20 13.14
C PRO A 107 -0.01 8.88 12.01
N ASP A 108 -0.66 7.71 12.04
CA ASP A 108 -1.61 7.26 11.01
C ASP A 108 -2.81 8.20 10.83
N LEU A 109 -3.18 8.95 11.88
CA LEU A 109 -4.29 9.91 11.85
C LEU A 109 -3.92 11.20 11.10
N THR A 110 -2.63 11.44 10.86
CA THR A 110 -2.11 12.71 10.32
C THR A 110 -2.71 13.05 8.96
N TRP A 111 -2.86 12.06 8.07
CA TRP A 111 -3.42 12.32 6.73
C TRP A 111 -4.89 12.74 6.78
N GLY A 112 -5.68 12.08 7.62
CA GLY A 112 -7.09 12.41 7.84
C GLY A 112 -7.25 13.80 8.45
N TYR A 113 -6.43 14.11 9.46
CA TYR A 113 -6.41 15.43 10.11
C TYR A 113 -6.01 16.54 9.13
N ALA A 114 -4.92 16.34 8.38
CA ALA A 114 -4.44 17.28 7.37
C ALA A 114 -5.50 17.54 6.29
N SER A 115 -6.18 16.50 5.82
CA SER A 115 -7.27 16.61 4.83
C SER A 115 -8.43 17.47 5.34
N MET A 116 -8.77 17.37 6.62
CA MET A 116 -9.85 18.17 7.20
C MET A 116 -9.46 19.64 7.40
N GLN A 117 -8.21 19.90 7.79
CA GLN A 117 -7.73 21.26 8.08
C GLN A 117 -7.35 22.04 6.82
N LEU A 118 -6.68 21.40 5.86
CA LEU A 118 -6.10 22.07 4.69
C LEU A 118 -7.06 22.19 3.50
N LEU A 119 -8.00 21.24 3.36
CA LEU A 119 -8.90 21.24 2.22
C LEU A 119 -10.18 22.03 2.51
N GLY A 120 -10.65 22.78 1.52
CA GLY A 120 -11.94 23.46 1.55
C GLY A 120 -13.14 22.50 1.42
N PRO A 121 -14.37 23.01 1.62
CA PRO A 121 -15.58 22.24 1.34
C PRO A 121 -15.59 21.76 -0.12
N GLY A 122 -16.09 20.54 -0.37
CA GLY A 122 -16.02 19.88 -1.68
C GLY A 122 -14.72 19.09 -1.88
N PHE A 123 -13.55 19.72 -1.70
CA PHE A 123 -12.25 19.03 -1.82
C PHE A 123 -12.05 17.95 -0.75
N ARG A 124 -12.60 18.13 0.45
CA ARG A 124 -12.65 17.07 1.48
C ARG A 124 -13.40 15.84 1.01
N GLY A 125 -14.55 16.03 0.35
CA GLY A 125 -15.34 14.94 -0.20
C GLY A 125 -14.63 14.25 -1.36
N LEU A 126 -13.97 15.03 -2.22
CA LEU A 126 -13.13 14.49 -3.29
C LEU A 126 -11.96 13.66 -2.74
N MET A 127 -11.28 14.13 -1.70
CA MET A 127 -10.20 13.39 -1.05
C MET A 127 -10.69 12.04 -0.50
N LEU A 128 -11.83 12.04 0.21
CA LEU A 128 -12.43 10.80 0.70
C LEU A 128 -12.79 9.85 -0.45
N ALA A 129 -13.39 10.38 -1.53
CA ALA A 129 -13.71 9.59 -2.72
C ALA A 129 -12.44 9.00 -3.38
N CYS A 130 -11.36 9.78 -3.50
CA CYS A 130 -10.08 9.31 -4.03
C CYS A 130 -9.46 8.22 -3.15
N LEU A 131 -9.51 8.36 -1.83
CA LEU A 131 -9.00 7.36 -0.89
C LEU A 131 -9.79 6.05 -1.02
N LEU A 132 -11.12 6.12 -1.06
CA LEU A 132 -11.98 4.95 -1.27
C LEU A 132 -11.72 4.30 -2.62
N ALA A 133 -11.61 5.08 -3.70
CA ALA A 133 -11.32 4.57 -5.03
C ALA A 133 -9.95 3.85 -5.09
N ALA A 134 -8.92 4.40 -4.44
CA ALA A 134 -7.61 3.77 -4.35
C ALA A 134 -7.69 2.42 -3.61
N LEU A 135 -8.37 2.36 -2.46
CA LEU A 135 -8.56 1.10 -1.72
C LEU A 135 -9.35 0.06 -2.55
N MET A 136 -10.44 0.48 -3.19
CA MET A 136 -11.26 -0.40 -4.02
C MET A 136 -10.49 -1.00 -5.19
N SER A 137 -9.56 -0.25 -5.80
CA SER A 137 -8.72 -0.79 -6.89
C SER A 137 -7.83 -1.95 -6.46
N SER A 138 -7.35 -1.92 -5.21
CA SER A 138 -6.50 -2.98 -4.67
C SER A 138 -7.35 -4.21 -4.32
N VAL A 139 -8.50 -3.99 -3.68
CA VAL A 139 -9.44 -5.07 -3.33
C VAL A 139 -9.96 -5.78 -4.57
N ASP A 140 -10.34 -5.05 -5.62
CA ASP A 140 -10.82 -5.61 -6.88
C ASP A 140 -9.77 -6.52 -7.53
N ALA A 141 -8.52 -6.05 -7.64
CA ALA A 141 -7.43 -6.85 -8.18
C ALA A 141 -7.22 -8.16 -7.40
N GLN A 142 -7.21 -8.11 -6.07
CA GLN A 142 -7.06 -9.30 -5.23
C GLN A 142 -8.26 -10.24 -5.33
N MET A 143 -9.49 -9.72 -5.45
CA MET A 143 -10.69 -10.53 -5.64
C MET A 143 -10.66 -11.29 -6.97
N VAL A 144 -10.32 -10.62 -8.07
CA VAL A 144 -10.25 -11.25 -9.41
C VAL A 144 -9.21 -12.36 -9.42
N VAL A 145 -8.05 -12.10 -8.82
CA VAL A 145 -6.93 -13.04 -8.76
C VAL A 145 -7.26 -14.22 -7.86
N GLY A 146 -7.76 -13.96 -6.63
CA GLY A 146 -8.16 -15.01 -5.69
C GLY A 146 -9.25 -15.91 -6.26
N ALA A 147 -10.27 -15.33 -6.91
CA ALA A 147 -11.30 -16.08 -7.62
C ALA A 147 -10.70 -16.96 -8.73
N GLY A 148 -9.78 -16.42 -9.53
CA GLY A 148 -9.07 -17.16 -10.57
C GLY A 148 -8.30 -18.36 -10.01
N LEU A 149 -7.52 -18.15 -8.93
CA LEU A 149 -6.75 -19.20 -8.28
C LEU A 149 -7.65 -20.32 -7.75
N ILE A 150 -8.70 -20.00 -7.00
CA ILE A 150 -9.60 -21.02 -6.44
C ILE A 150 -10.33 -21.79 -7.54
N VAL A 151 -10.88 -21.09 -8.53
CA VAL A 151 -11.66 -21.74 -9.59
C VAL A 151 -10.77 -22.60 -10.50
N ARG A 152 -9.65 -22.04 -10.98
CA ARG A 152 -8.80 -22.70 -11.99
C ARG A 152 -7.81 -23.68 -11.41
N ASN A 153 -7.31 -23.46 -10.19
CA ASN A 153 -6.31 -24.35 -9.59
C ASN A 153 -6.90 -25.36 -8.61
N LEU A 154 -8.05 -25.08 -7.98
CA LEU A 154 -8.66 -26.00 -7.02
C LEU A 154 -9.96 -26.62 -7.55
N TYR A 155 -10.94 -25.79 -7.93
CA TYR A 155 -12.29 -26.28 -8.20
C TYR A 155 -12.38 -27.14 -9.46
N VAL A 156 -11.95 -26.62 -10.61
CA VAL A 156 -12.06 -27.35 -11.88
C VAL A 156 -11.16 -28.60 -11.88
N PRO A 157 -9.88 -28.55 -11.49
CA PRO A 157 -9.02 -29.74 -11.61
C PRO A 157 -9.38 -30.85 -10.62
N PHE A 158 -9.79 -30.52 -9.39
CA PHE A 158 -9.92 -31.51 -8.31
C PHE A 158 -11.37 -31.82 -7.92
N LEU A 159 -12.30 -30.86 -8.00
CA LEU A 159 -13.67 -31.06 -7.54
C LEU A 159 -14.64 -31.36 -8.69
N ARG A 160 -14.60 -30.55 -9.76
CA ARG A 160 -15.55 -30.68 -10.87
C ARG A 160 -14.94 -30.31 -12.24
N PRO A 161 -14.30 -31.27 -12.92
CA PRO A 161 -13.64 -31.04 -14.23
C PRO A 161 -14.56 -30.57 -15.36
N GLN A 162 -15.87 -30.84 -15.26
CA GLN A 162 -16.87 -30.42 -16.26
C GLN A 162 -17.74 -29.26 -15.76
N ALA A 163 -17.22 -28.42 -14.85
CA ALA A 163 -17.95 -27.26 -14.35
C ALA A 163 -18.32 -26.29 -15.48
N SER A 164 -19.56 -25.79 -15.45
CA SER A 164 -20.02 -24.78 -16.42
C SER A 164 -19.41 -23.40 -16.13
N GLU A 165 -19.32 -22.53 -17.13
CA GLU A 165 -18.83 -21.16 -16.92
C GLU A 165 -19.65 -20.38 -15.88
N ARG A 166 -20.98 -20.56 -15.89
CA ARG A 166 -21.87 -19.91 -14.92
C ARG A 166 -21.56 -20.34 -13.49
N GLU A 167 -21.27 -21.61 -13.28
CA GLU A 167 -20.89 -22.17 -11.98
C GLU A 167 -19.53 -21.62 -11.52
N CYS A 168 -18.55 -21.60 -12.41
CA CYS A 168 -17.23 -21.01 -12.17
C CYS A 168 -17.32 -19.53 -11.77
N LEU A 169 -18.17 -18.74 -12.45
CA LEU A 169 -18.38 -17.33 -12.12
C LEU A 169 -19.04 -17.14 -10.75
N TRP A 170 -20.04 -17.97 -10.40
CA TRP A 170 -20.67 -17.91 -9.09
C TRP A 170 -19.70 -18.26 -7.96
N LEU A 171 -18.88 -19.30 -8.16
CA LEU A 171 -17.86 -19.67 -7.19
C LEU A 171 -16.78 -18.59 -7.04
N GLY A 172 -16.38 -17.97 -8.15
CA GLY A 172 -15.45 -16.83 -8.12
C GLY A 172 -15.99 -15.65 -7.30
N ARG A 173 -17.28 -15.31 -7.49
CA ARG A 173 -17.94 -14.27 -6.68
C ARG A 173 -18.02 -14.63 -5.20
N LEU A 174 -18.36 -15.88 -4.88
CA LEU A 174 -18.38 -16.37 -3.50
C LEU A 174 -16.99 -16.30 -2.86
N THR A 175 -15.96 -16.70 -3.59
CA THR A 175 -14.56 -16.60 -3.15
C THR A 175 -14.20 -15.15 -2.82
N GLY A 176 -14.55 -14.21 -3.70
CA GLY A 176 -14.32 -12.78 -3.46
C GLY A 176 -15.01 -12.27 -2.18
N VAL A 177 -16.26 -12.66 -1.95
CA VAL A 177 -16.99 -12.31 -0.71
C VAL A 177 -16.29 -12.87 0.54
N ILE A 178 -15.84 -14.12 0.48
CA ILE A 178 -15.14 -14.77 1.60
C ILE A 178 -13.81 -14.04 1.89
N VAL A 179 -13.04 -13.71 0.85
CA VAL A 179 -11.77 -12.98 0.99
C VAL A 179 -12.01 -11.62 1.63
N VAL A 180 -12.96 -10.83 1.12
CA VAL A 180 -13.27 -9.51 1.68
C VAL A 180 -13.78 -9.60 3.11
N ALA A 181 -14.67 -10.56 3.41
CA ALA A 181 -15.17 -10.76 4.77
C ALA A 181 -14.03 -11.15 5.73
N GLY A 182 -13.12 -12.02 5.29
CA GLY A 182 -11.92 -12.38 6.05
C GLY A 182 -10.99 -11.20 6.28
N SER A 183 -10.76 -10.36 5.26
CA SER A 183 -9.97 -9.14 5.39
C SER A 183 -10.60 -8.14 6.35
N CYS A 184 -11.93 -7.94 6.28
CA CYS A 184 -12.65 -7.08 7.23
C CYS A 184 -12.55 -7.62 8.66
N PHE A 185 -12.70 -8.94 8.85
CA PHE A 185 -12.53 -9.57 10.16
C PHE A 185 -11.12 -9.33 10.71
N PHE A 186 -10.09 -9.57 9.89
CA PHE A 186 -8.70 -9.36 10.28
C PHE A 186 -8.42 -7.90 10.66
N ALA A 187 -8.90 -6.94 9.85
CA ALA A 187 -8.77 -5.51 10.10
C ALA A 187 -9.47 -5.04 11.39
N LEU A 188 -10.51 -5.74 11.85
CA LEU A 188 -11.17 -5.44 13.12
C LEU A 188 -10.47 -6.07 14.34
N THR A 189 -9.57 -7.04 14.12
CA THR A 189 -8.83 -7.73 15.19
C THR A 189 -7.43 -7.18 15.43
N PHE A 190 -6.75 -6.70 14.38
CA PHE A 190 -5.41 -6.11 14.46
C PHE A 190 -5.50 -4.62 14.13
N TYR A 191 -5.25 -3.75 15.11
CA TYR A 191 -5.35 -2.30 14.92
C TYR A 191 -4.01 -1.62 14.59
N ASP A 192 -2.89 -2.31 14.81
CA ASP A 192 -1.56 -1.76 14.57
C ASP A 192 -1.13 -1.96 13.11
N MET A 193 -0.90 -0.85 12.39
CA MET A 193 -0.49 -0.86 10.99
C MET A 193 0.89 -1.50 10.79
N LEU A 194 1.83 -1.26 11.71
CA LEU A 194 3.20 -1.75 11.60
C LEU A 194 3.24 -3.26 11.81
N GLU A 195 2.51 -3.77 12.79
CA GLU A 195 2.38 -5.23 12.98
C GLU A 195 1.77 -5.91 11.74
N GLN A 196 0.75 -5.30 11.12
CA GLN A 196 0.17 -5.81 9.87
C GLN A 196 1.18 -5.80 8.72
N LEU A 197 2.01 -4.75 8.62
CA LEU A 197 3.06 -4.64 7.61
C LEU A 197 4.14 -5.71 7.81
N GLU A 198 4.61 -5.91 9.05
CA GLU A 198 5.58 -6.95 9.39
C GLU A 198 5.04 -8.34 9.08
N LEU A 199 3.77 -8.61 9.44
CA LEU A 199 3.12 -9.88 9.13
C LEU A 199 3.10 -10.15 7.62
N THR A 200 2.88 -9.11 6.81
CA THR A 200 2.89 -9.21 5.34
C THR A 200 4.25 -9.64 4.81
N PHE A 201 5.35 -9.28 5.47
CA PHE A 201 6.70 -9.72 5.09
C PHE A 201 7.03 -11.12 5.60
N TRP A 202 6.65 -11.43 6.84
CA TRP A 202 6.97 -12.70 7.47
C TRP A 202 6.13 -13.87 6.94
N PHE A 203 4.84 -13.65 6.71
CA PHE A 203 3.93 -14.72 6.34
C PHE A 203 4.36 -15.46 5.06
N PRO A 204 4.70 -14.78 3.94
CA PRO A 204 5.21 -15.47 2.75
C PRO A 204 6.54 -16.19 2.99
N LEU A 205 7.40 -15.64 3.85
CA LEU A 205 8.71 -16.21 4.16
C LEU A 205 8.59 -17.59 4.84
N VAL A 206 7.61 -17.74 5.73
CA VAL A 206 7.33 -19.01 6.43
C VAL A 206 6.94 -20.13 5.46
N PHE A 207 6.23 -19.81 4.38
CA PHE A 207 5.83 -20.80 3.37
C PHE A 207 6.88 -21.00 2.26
N ALA A 208 7.87 -20.10 2.17
CA ALA A 208 8.96 -20.20 1.21
C ALA A 208 10.17 -20.99 1.75
N ALA A 209 10.27 -21.18 3.07
CA ALA A 209 11.27 -22.01 3.75
C ALA A 209 10.80 -23.48 3.83
#